data_AF-A0AA40A398-F1
#
_entry.id   AF-A0AA40A398-F1
#
_cell.length_a   1.000
_cell.length_b   1.000
_cell.length_c   1.000
_cell.angle_alpha   90.00
_cell.angle_beta   90.00
_cell.angle_gamma   90.00
#
_symmetry.space_group_name_H-M   'P 1'
#
loop_
_entity.id
_entity.type
_entity.pdbx_description
1 polymer ?
#
loop_
_entity_poly.entity_id
_entity_poly.type
_entity_poly.pdbx_seq_one_letter_code
_entity_poly.pdbx_strand_id
1 'polypeptide(L)'
;MDWSPRETFLTAERLDEFDHDEVTASLPCTVIRKFNSDPLKNESTGVERFDSVDLDDEKFWSRFMNSFPFEDGAGKVIDSTAQLPSGLCIFFCPRADDIAEGFPSELTDICITKSRWKTISSAFCLHNLLLKAIREKITAVNVASHVLVDTEEHPRYLEASDKLHMYTISTAFPSKQNFVVSSTHFEERNLTLAVVLGANSDQVDKVEHLLEFAEEAIGNRLLMLGLAAELMLDMLKDSVADMRDKCVDVTRELACIMQSRSKTKVAEYAMRVQTIRSESLWLDEAVKTTKRSLDVALKASSSKKHPANHDGDGNGARSESGTLIDDRSAVSSGDKEDSLQEKMMMRCYVEDRVKRRFDDVFLQLDGLTTVTRISVDDMTSTSTAIMGELNRQEAASSAQAAKTSTVIAFVAMLYLPMTTVATILAMPVFQFANDWRDWRYRPAENDNSGSAPSNNSSGTVAPVPVISGYLWIYVAFSTGLTLLTIEGWWRFAGGGASNEPANSRHWTISLLVTLISPLRNWLNAARTWYKQRGSSSSVISGDSVPASPSSNADYSPQRGSLRGGNLGTAATGTSEPGVMGASPATTKGRNTLRGIATSMMNKSAADSKDPADNV
;
A
#
# COMPACT_ATOMS: atom_id res chain seq x y z
N MET A 1 12.92 14.72 29.04
CA MET A 1 13.08 16.18 28.90
C MET A 1 11.72 16.75 29.22
N ASP A 2 11.58 17.30 30.42
CA ASP A 2 10.32 17.88 30.87
C ASP A 2 10.24 19.28 30.29
N TRP A 3 9.64 19.38 29.11
CA TRP A 3 9.34 20.66 28.48
C TRP A 3 8.10 21.24 29.18
N SER A 4 8.30 21.91 30.31
CA SER A 4 7.26 22.75 30.92
C SER A 4 7.25 24.08 30.15
N PRO A 5 6.19 24.41 29.41
CA PRO A 5 6.09 25.71 28.77
C PRO A 5 6.17 26.81 29.83
N ARG A 6 6.87 27.92 29.53
CA ARG A 6 6.92 29.08 30.44
C ARG A 6 5.57 29.79 30.57
N GLU A 7 4.71 29.65 29.57
CA GLU A 7 3.36 30.22 29.52
C GLU A 7 2.36 29.07 29.38
N THR A 8 1.48 28.88 30.36
CA THR A 8 0.44 27.83 30.34
C THR A 8 -0.65 28.15 29.32
N PHE A 9 -1.00 29.43 29.19
CA PHE A 9 -2.07 29.90 28.32
C PHE A 9 -1.54 30.46 27.01
N LEU A 10 -2.41 30.47 26.00
CA LEU A 10 -2.10 31.00 24.69
C LEU A 10 -2.01 32.53 24.74
N THR A 11 -0.80 33.07 24.60
CA THR A 11 -0.56 34.51 24.50
C THR A 11 -0.93 35.03 23.10
N ALA A 12 -1.45 36.26 23.08
CA ALA A 12 -1.93 36.92 21.86
C ALA A 12 -0.85 37.16 20.79
N GLU A 13 0.42 37.09 21.17
CA GLU A 13 1.56 37.33 20.28
C GLU A 13 1.85 36.14 19.36
N ARG A 14 1.38 34.94 19.71
CA ARG A 14 1.59 33.72 18.88
C ARG A 14 0.54 33.53 17.79
N LEU A 15 -0.25 34.55 17.52
CA LEU A 15 -1.35 34.51 16.56
C LEU A 15 -0.95 34.75 15.11
N ASP A 16 0.29 35.16 14.84
CA ASP A 16 0.78 35.41 13.48
C ASP A 16 0.87 34.13 12.61
N GLU A 17 0.40 33.00 13.14
CA GLU A 17 0.53 31.67 12.56
C GLU A 17 -0.72 31.21 11.81
N PHE A 18 -1.82 31.96 11.88
CA PHE A 18 -3.05 31.68 11.13
C PHE A 18 -3.17 32.68 9.97
N ASP A 19 -3.57 32.19 8.80
CA ASP A 19 -3.79 33.01 7.61
C ASP A 19 -5.15 33.72 7.73
N HIS A 20 -5.18 34.85 8.44
CA HIS A 20 -6.40 35.53 8.87
C HIS A 20 -7.03 36.49 7.84
N ASP A 21 -6.30 36.91 6.81
CA ASP A 21 -6.61 38.17 6.11
C ASP A 21 -7.32 38.02 4.74
N GLU A 22 -7.51 36.80 4.22
CA GLU A 22 -8.00 36.60 2.84
C GLU A 22 -9.34 35.86 2.69
N VAL A 23 -9.89 35.25 3.75
CA VAL A 23 -11.12 34.45 3.63
C VAL A 23 -12.36 35.34 3.84
N THR A 24 -13.00 35.73 2.74
CA THR A 24 -14.16 36.64 2.70
C THR A 24 -15.50 35.99 3.05
N ALA A 25 -15.54 34.66 3.21
CA ALA A 25 -16.75 33.93 3.59
C ALA A 25 -16.79 33.71 5.11
N SER A 26 -17.64 34.48 5.81
CA SER A 26 -17.95 34.22 7.22
C SER A 26 -18.90 33.03 7.32
N LEU A 27 -18.35 31.85 7.62
CA LEU A 27 -19.19 30.71 7.97
C LEU A 27 -19.74 30.91 9.39
N PRO A 28 -21.03 30.56 9.62
CA PRO A 28 -21.66 30.73 10.92
C PRO A 28 -20.95 29.92 12.00
N CYS A 29 -20.63 30.56 13.13
CA CYS A 29 -20.20 29.85 14.33
C CYS A 29 -21.41 29.36 15.14
N THR A 30 -21.21 28.32 15.93
CA THR A 30 -22.25 27.80 16.85
C THR A 30 -21.73 27.83 18.27
N VAL A 31 -22.58 28.25 19.20
CA VAL A 31 -22.28 28.21 20.64
C VAL A 31 -23.30 27.35 21.34
N ILE A 32 -22.82 26.36 22.07
CA ILE A 32 -23.65 25.52 22.95
C ILE A 32 -23.30 25.88 24.38
N ARG A 33 -24.30 26.33 25.16
CA ARG A 33 -24.13 26.61 26.58
C ARG A 33 -25.17 25.90 27.41
N LYS A 34 -24.73 25.38 28.55
CA LYS A 34 -25.61 24.81 29.57
C LYS A 34 -25.01 25.10 30.94
N PHE A 35 -25.66 26.00 31.67
CA PHE A 35 -25.29 26.32 33.03
C PHE A 35 -26.26 25.65 33.97
N ASN A 36 -25.75 25.01 35.01
CA ASN A 36 -26.61 24.47 36.04
C ASN A 36 -27.21 25.67 36.79
N SER A 37 -28.51 25.90 36.58
CA SER A 37 -29.29 26.75 37.47
C SER A 37 -29.13 26.21 38.89
N ASP A 38 -29.05 27.12 39.86
CA ASP A 38 -28.96 26.79 41.29
C ASP A 38 -29.90 25.61 41.63
N PRO A 39 -29.40 24.47 42.15
CA PRO A 39 -30.19 23.25 42.36
C PRO A 39 -31.42 23.46 43.26
N LEU A 40 -31.47 24.57 44.00
CA LEU A 40 -32.62 24.98 44.80
C LEU A 40 -33.80 25.48 43.97
N LYS A 41 -33.54 25.97 42.76
CA LYS A 41 -34.56 26.36 41.78
C LYS A 41 -34.67 25.21 40.80
N ASN A 42 -35.66 24.34 40.97
CA ASN A 42 -35.97 23.18 40.11
C ASN A 42 -36.30 23.53 38.64
N GLU A 43 -35.86 24.67 38.12
CA GLU A 43 -35.92 25.05 36.72
C GLU A 43 -34.64 24.57 36.03
N SER A 44 -34.72 23.39 35.42
CA SER A 44 -33.71 22.93 34.46
C SER A 44 -33.71 23.90 33.29
N THR A 45 -32.69 24.73 33.18
CA THR A 45 -32.40 25.44 31.93
C THR A 45 -32.01 24.39 30.89
N GLY A 46 -32.77 24.33 29.80
CA GLY A 46 -32.45 23.45 28.67
C GLY A 46 -31.07 23.78 28.09
N VAL A 47 -30.55 22.90 27.24
CA VAL A 47 -29.37 23.22 26.42
C VAL A 47 -29.73 24.44 25.56
N GLU A 48 -29.00 25.54 25.73
CA GLU A 48 -29.19 26.73 24.89
C GLU A 48 -28.20 26.67 23.73
N ARG A 49 -28.74 26.53 22.52
CA ARG A 49 -27.99 26.54 21.27
C ARG A 49 -28.16 27.89 20.57
N PHE A 50 -27.04 28.53 20.27
CA PHE A 50 -26.98 29.74 19.45
C PHE A 50 -26.43 29.34 18.09
N ASP A 51 -27.33 29.10 17.16
CA ASP A 51 -26.99 28.87 15.76
C ASP A 51 -26.67 30.17 15.04
N SER A 52 -25.81 30.06 14.03
CA SER A 52 -25.53 31.13 13.09
C SER A 52 -25.11 32.43 13.76
N VAL A 53 -24.15 32.32 14.67
CA VAL A 53 -23.46 33.47 15.22
C VAL A 53 -22.68 34.11 14.09
N ASP A 54 -23.20 35.22 13.57
CA ASP A 54 -22.47 36.09 12.68
C ASP A 54 -21.29 36.64 13.48
N LEU A 55 -20.09 36.20 13.08
CA LEU A 55 -18.88 36.64 13.70
C LEU A 55 -18.78 38.16 13.61
N ASP A 56 -19.32 38.79 12.57
CA ASP A 56 -19.27 40.23 12.35
C ASP A 56 -20.23 41.06 13.19
N ASP A 57 -21.15 40.42 13.91
CA ASP A 57 -22.02 41.12 14.85
C ASP A 57 -21.28 41.46 16.15
N GLU A 58 -20.68 42.66 16.18
CA GLU A 58 -20.07 43.22 17.40
C GLU A 58 -21.05 43.26 18.58
N LYS A 59 -22.36 43.38 18.34
CA LYS A 59 -23.35 43.38 19.42
C LYS A 59 -23.56 41.97 19.96
N PHE A 60 -23.55 40.94 19.12
CA PHE A 60 -23.56 39.56 19.60
C PHE A 60 -22.34 39.32 20.47
N TRP A 61 -21.14 39.64 19.99
CA TRP A 61 -19.91 39.43 20.75
C TRP A 61 -19.87 40.22 22.05
N SER A 62 -20.29 41.49 21.99
CA SER A 62 -20.44 42.30 23.19
C SER A 62 -21.43 41.62 24.13
N ARG A 63 -22.63 41.23 23.69
CA ARG A 63 -23.62 40.54 24.54
C ARG A 63 -23.16 39.17 25.04
N PHE A 64 -22.37 38.43 24.27
CA PHE A 64 -21.89 37.10 24.61
C PHE A 64 -20.75 37.19 25.62
N MET A 65 -19.77 38.07 25.37
CA MET A 65 -18.69 38.39 26.31
C MET A 65 -19.19 39.17 27.53
N ASN A 66 -20.33 39.85 27.40
CA ASN A 66 -21.05 40.47 28.49
C ASN A 66 -22.08 39.53 29.12
N SER A 67 -22.29 38.34 28.56
CA SER A 67 -23.12 37.34 29.20
C SER A 67 -22.26 36.58 30.22
N PHE A 68 -22.89 36.27 31.35
CA PHE A 68 -22.34 35.37 32.35
C PHE A 68 -21.86 34.09 31.65
N PRO A 69 -20.57 33.68 31.74
CA PRO A 69 -19.57 33.90 32.79
C PRO A 69 -18.49 34.99 32.55
N PHE A 70 -18.58 35.79 31.48
CA PHE A 70 -17.44 36.56 30.98
C PHE A 70 -17.42 38.05 31.40
N GLU A 71 -18.51 38.55 31.98
CA GLU A 71 -18.65 39.96 32.35
C GLU A 71 -18.14 40.25 33.77
N ASP A 72 -17.21 41.21 33.84
CA ASP A 72 -16.86 41.97 35.05
C ASP A 72 -17.50 43.35 34.85
N GLY A 73 -18.64 43.58 35.50
CA GLY A 73 -19.49 44.74 35.25
C GLY A 73 -18.77 46.06 35.51
N ALA A 74 -18.21 46.66 34.45
CA ALA A 74 -17.90 48.08 34.32
C ALA A 74 -17.18 48.71 35.53
N GLY A 75 -16.03 48.18 35.96
CA GLY A 75 -15.13 48.87 36.91
C GLY A 75 -15.73 49.20 38.29
N LYS A 76 -16.98 48.80 38.56
CA LYS A 76 -17.45 48.58 39.91
C LYS A 76 -16.89 47.22 40.26
N VAL A 77 -16.07 47.18 41.29
CA VAL A 77 -15.77 45.97 42.06
C VAL A 77 -17.12 45.34 42.37
N ILE A 78 -17.56 44.41 41.53
CA ILE A 78 -18.50 43.40 41.95
C ILE A 78 -17.73 42.73 43.07
N ASP A 79 -18.25 42.79 44.30
CA ASP A 79 -17.64 42.13 45.46
C ASP A 79 -17.09 40.79 44.99
N SER A 80 -15.79 40.59 45.19
CA SER A 80 -14.93 39.48 44.77
C SER A 80 -15.40 38.11 45.31
N THR A 81 -16.64 37.80 44.99
CA THR A 81 -17.54 36.80 45.55
C THR A 81 -18.58 36.37 44.51
N ALA A 82 -18.69 37.04 43.36
CA ALA A 82 -19.53 36.61 42.25
C ALA A 82 -18.94 35.33 41.62
N GLN A 83 -19.29 34.22 42.25
CA GLN A 83 -18.90 32.86 41.88
C GLN A 83 -19.27 32.59 40.41
N LEU A 84 -18.31 32.15 39.59
CA LEU A 84 -18.61 31.72 38.21
C LEU A 84 -19.69 30.63 38.22
N PRO A 85 -20.52 30.54 37.16
CA PRO A 85 -21.50 29.47 37.06
C PRO A 85 -20.83 28.11 36.98
N SER A 86 -21.44 27.12 37.60
CA SER A 86 -21.19 25.72 37.22
C SER A 86 -21.88 25.43 35.89
N GLY A 87 -21.19 24.73 34.99
CA GLY A 87 -21.76 24.40 33.70
C GLY A 87 -20.75 24.08 32.61
N LEU A 88 -21.20 24.28 31.38
CA LEU A 88 -20.47 24.02 30.14
C LEU A 88 -20.74 25.12 29.13
N CYS A 89 -19.67 25.59 28.48
CA CYS A 89 -19.75 26.47 27.32
C CYS A 89 -18.79 25.96 26.24
N ILE A 90 -19.33 25.60 25.08
CA ILE A 90 -18.56 25.13 23.92
C ILE A 90 -18.77 26.11 22.77
N PHE A 91 -17.66 26.62 22.24
CA PHE A 91 -17.63 27.45 21.04
C PHE A 91 -17.14 26.61 19.86
N PHE A 92 -17.97 26.48 18.83
CA PHE A 92 -17.65 25.77 17.60
C PHE A 92 -17.32 26.76 16.48
N CYS A 93 -16.11 26.63 15.94
CA CYS A 93 -15.69 27.32 14.73
C CYS A 93 -15.63 26.31 13.58
N PRO A 94 -16.43 26.47 12.53
CA PRO A 94 -16.26 25.65 11.33
C PRO A 94 -14.92 25.96 10.66
N ARG A 95 -14.51 25.05 9.77
CA ARG A 95 -13.40 25.27 8.84
C ARG A 95 -13.86 26.21 7.72
N ALA A 96 -12.93 26.96 7.11
CA ALA A 96 -13.22 27.71 5.89
C ALA A 96 -13.74 26.79 4.77
N ASP A 97 -14.44 27.36 3.79
CA ASP A 97 -14.82 26.62 2.59
C ASP A 97 -13.60 26.08 1.87
N ASP A 98 -13.77 24.94 1.19
CA ASP A 98 -12.70 24.31 0.42
C ASP A 98 -12.18 25.26 -0.67
N ILE A 99 -10.86 25.45 -0.73
CA ILE A 99 -10.20 26.34 -1.70
C ILE A 99 -10.46 25.86 -3.14
N ALA A 100 -10.57 24.54 -3.34
CA ALA A 100 -10.86 23.91 -4.62
C ALA A 100 -11.55 22.55 -4.42
N GLU A 101 -12.25 22.09 -5.46
CA GLU A 101 -12.92 20.78 -5.46
C GLU A 101 -11.91 19.66 -5.19
N GLY A 102 -12.07 18.98 -4.04
CA GLY A 102 -11.19 17.89 -3.60
C GLY A 102 -10.03 18.28 -2.67
N PHE A 103 -9.82 19.57 -2.41
CA PHE A 103 -8.80 20.05 -1.47
C PHE A 103 -9.46 20.64 -0.23
N PRO A 104 -9.59 19.84 0.86
CA PRO A 104 -10.20 20.33 2.07
C PRO A 104 -9.38 21.48 2.65
N SER A 105 -10.06 22.52 3.12
CA SER A 105 -9.41 23.59 3.89
C SER A 105 -8.66 23.02 5.10
N GLU A 106 -7.51 23.61 5.39
CA GLU A 106 -6.70 23.19 6.52
C GLU A 106 -7.32 23.69 7.84
N LEU A 107 -6.94 23.06 8.96
CA LEU A 107 -7.36 23.54 10.29
C LEU A 107 -6.76 24.90 10.66
N THR A 108 -5.79 25.38 9.88
CA THR A 108 -5.24 26.74 9.96
C THR A 108 -6.16 27.78 9.33
N ASP A 109 -7.07 27.35 8.46
CA ASP A 109 -7.94 28.22 7.68
C ASP A 109 -9.24 28.44 8.46
N ILE A 110 -9.13 29.19 9.56
CA ILE A 110 -10.26 29.52 10.44
C ILE A 110 -10.86 30.88 10.06
N CYS A 111 -12.20 30.95 9.99
CA CYS A 111 -12.94 32.16 9.65
C CYS A 111 -12.98 33.19 10.80
N ILE A 112 -11.92 33.35 11.61
CA ILE A 112 -11.90 34.24 12.78
C ILE A 112 -10.79 35.29 12.63
N THR A 113 -11.14 36.56 12.84
CA THR A 113 -10.17 37.67 12.85
C THR A 113 -9.23 37.59 14.05
N LYS A 114 -7.98 38.04 13.87
CA LYS A 114 -6.96 38.05 14.94
C LYS A 114 -7.43 38.73 16.24
N SER A 115 -8.17 39.83 16.13
CA SER A 115 -8.70 40.55 17.28
C SER A 115 -9.74 39.72 18.06
N ARG A 116 -10.64 39.02 17.36
CA ARG A 116 -11.65 38.15 17.98
C ARG A 116 -11.02 36.91 18.57
N TRP A 117 -10.07 36.29 17.87
CA TRP A 117 -9.38 35.13 18.39
C TRP A 117 -8.66 35.46 19.70
N LYS A 118 -8.02 36.64 19.81
CA LYS A 118 -7.42 37.09 21.08
C LYS A 118 -8.45 37.17 22.22
N THR A 119 -9.67 37.65 21.92
CA THR A 119 -10.75 37.70 22.89
C THR A 119 -11.22 36.31 23.28
N ILE A 120 -11.43 35.41 22.32
CA ILE A 120 -11.84 34.01 22.54
C ILE A 120 -10.76 33.25 23.33
N SER A 121 -9.49 33.38 22.96
CA SER A 121 -8.40 32.66 23.59
C SER A 121 -8.22 33.05 25.05
N SER A 122 -8.40 34.34 25.35
CA SER A 122 -8.42 34.88 26.71
C SER A 122 -9.65 34.40 27.49
N ALA A 123 -10.85 34.50 26.91
CA ALA A 123 -12.10 34.14 27.57
C ALA A 123 -12.21 32.65 27.90
N PHE A 124 -11.75 31.77 27.00
CA PHE A 124 -11.80 30.31 27.16
C PHE A 124 -10.55 29.72 27.82
N CYS A 125 -9.57 30.55 28.19
CA CYS A 125 -8.29 30.13 28.77
C CYS A 125 -7.63 29.02 27.94
N LEU A 126 -7.46 29.23 26.64
CA LEU A 126 -6.96 28.20 25.74
C LEU A 126 -5.51 27.83 26.04
N HIS A 127 -5.21 26.54 25.97
CA HIS A 127 -3.87 26.03 26.24
C HIS A 127 -2.93 26.30 25.06
N ASN A 128 -1.66 26.59 25.32
CA ASN A 128 -0.67 26.88 24.28
C ASN A 128 -0.40 25.70 23.32
N LEU A 129 -0.71 24.47 23.72
CA LEU A 129 -0.55 23.28 22.88
C LEU A 129 -1.53 23.25 21.71
N LEU A 130 -2.58 24.10 21.73
CA LEU A 130 -3.54 24.18 20.63
C LEU A 130 -2.85 24.50 19.30
N LEU A 131 -1.98 25.51 19.26
CA LEU A 131 -1.25 25.86 18.03
C LEU A 131 -0.36 24.73 17.54
N LYS A 132 0.32 24.07 18.48
CA LYS A 132 1.16 22.90 18.18
C LYS A 132 0.32 21.76 17.61
N ALA A 133 -0.84 21.51 18.20
CA ALA A 133 -1.81 20.49 17.77
C ALA A 133 -2.34 20.74 16.35
N ILE A 134 -2.62 21.99 15.99
CA ILE A 134 -3.05 22.39 14.64
C ILE A 134 -1.91 22.17 13.63
N ARG A 135 -0.68 22.55 14.00
CA ARG A 135 0.50 22.45 13.13
C ARG A 135 0.97 21.03 12.87
N GLU A 136 1.00 20.20 13.91
CA GLU A 136 1.61 18.87 13.82
C GLU A 136 0.81 17.94 12.89
N LYS A 137 -0.49 18.19 12.67
CA LYS A 137 -1.37 17.35 11.84
C LYS A 137 -1.19 15.87 12.22
N ILE A 138 -1.22 15.60 13.53
CA ILE A 138 -1.14 14.26 14.12
C ILE A 138 -2.33 14.10 15.07
N THR A 139 -2.98 12.94 15.04
CA THR A 139 -3.99 12.59 16.02
C THR A 139 -3.33 12.42 17.38
N ALA A 140 -3.67 13.29 18.33
CA ALA A 140 -3.05 13.31 19.64
C ALA A 140 -4.04 13.83 20.69
N VAL A 141 -3.94 13.28 21.90
CA VAL A 141 -4.68 13.76 23.07
C VAL A 141 -3.67 14.14 24.13
N ASN A 142 -3.61 15.42 24.46
CA ASN A 142 -2.75 15.95 25.51
C ASN A 142 -3.61 16.34 26.70
N VAL A 143 -3.21 15.89 27.88
CA VAL A 143 -3.83 16.25 29.16
C VAL A 143 -2.80 16.97 30.00
N ALA A 144 -3.16 18.17 30.47
CA ALA A 144 -2.37 18.92 31.43
C ALA A 144 -3.24 19.23 32.65
N SER A 145 -2.63 19.18 33.83
CA SER A 145 -3.25 19.65 35.06
C SER A 145 -2.39 20.77 35.62
N HIS A 146 -2.99 21.93 35.84
CA HIS A 146 -2.30 23.11 36.35
C HIS A 146 -3.02 23.59 37.61
N VAL A 147 -2.26 24.03 38.61
CA VAL A 147 -2.83 24.74 39.76
C VAL A 147 -2.59 26.21 39.47
N LEU A 148 -3.66 27.00 39.37
CA LEU A 148 -3.51 28.45 39.25
C LEU A 148 -2.81 28.95 40.52
N VAL A 149 -1.58 29.42 40.35
CA VAL A 149 -0.85 30.16 41.39
C VAL A 149 -1.06 31.62 41.07
N ASP A 150 -1.42 32.42 42.08
CA ASP A 150 -1.64 33.87 41.96
C ASP A 150 -0.51 34.52 41.16
N THR A 151 -0.80 34.77 39.89
CA THR A 151 0.07 35.49 38.98
C THR A 151 -0.71 36.71 38.53
N GLU A 152 -0.09 37.89 38.62
CA GLU A 152 -0.72 39.19 38.32
C GLU A 152 -1.31 39.26 36.89
N GLU A 153 -0.93 38.35 36.00
CA GLU A 153 -1.34 38.33 34.60
C GLU A 153 -2.83 38.00 34.37
N HIS A 154 -3.50 37.30 35.30
CA HIS A 154 -4.89 36.85 35.11
C HIS A 154 -5.81 37.09 36.33
N PRO A 155 -6.06 38.36 36.71
CA PRO A 155 -6.88 38.74 37.88
C PRO A 155 -8.30 38.15 37.91
N ARG A 156 -8.82 37.68 36.77
CA ARG A 156 -10.20 37.19 36.61
C ARG A 156 -10.47 35.83 37.25
N TYR A 157 -9.43 35.04 37.56
CA TYR A 157 -9.57 33.67 38.08
C TYR A 157 -8.96 33.51 39.48
N LEU A 158 -8.66 34.64 40.16
CA LEU A 158 -7.73 34.72 41.29
C LEU A 158 -8.33 34.43 42.69
N GLU A 159 -9.59 34.02 42.78
CA GLU A 159 -10.27 33.94 44.10
C GLU A 159 -10.04 32.63 44.87
N ALA A 160 -9.40 31.63 44.25
CA ALA A 160 -8.97 30.40 44.92
C ALA A 160 -7.97 29.67 44.03
N SER A 161 -7.10 28.85 44.63
CA SER A 161 -6.12 28.00 43.93
C SER A 161 -6.81 26.86 43.16
N ASP A 162 -7.65 27.21 42.18
CA ASP A 162 -8.44 26.26 41.44
C ASP A 162 -7.53 25.36 40.60
N LYS A 163 -7.87 24.08 40.59
CA LYS A 163 -7.16 23.07 39.85
C LYS A 163 -7.78 22.96 38.46
N LEU A 164 -7.00 23.38 37.47
CA LEU A 164 -7.37 23.30 36.08
C LEU A 164 -7.03 21.94 35.51
N HIS A 165 -7.95 21.40 34.72
CA HIS A 165 -7.71 20.26 33.83
C HIS A 165 -7.87 20.74 32.40
N MET A 166 -6.79 20.66 31.64
CA MET A 166 -6.73 21.16 30.28
C MET A 166 -6.57 19.99 29.32
N TYR A 167 -7.41 19.96 28.29
CA TYR A 167 -7.43 18.94 27.26
C TYR A 167 -7.16 19.60 25.91
N THR A 168 -6.18 19.10 25.18
CA THR A 168 -5.95 19.47 23.78
C THR A 168 -6.00 18.22 22.93
N ILE A 169 -7.00 18.13 22.07
CA ILE A 169 -7.26 16.97 21.21
C ILE A 169 -7.13 17.43 19.77
N SER A 170 -6.27 16.77 19.00
CA SER A 170 -6.13 16.99 17.56
C SER A 170 -6.49 15.72 16.83
N THR A 171 -7.14 15.87 15.68
CA THR A 171 -7.44 14.77 14.78
C THR A 171 -6.82 15.07 13.42
N ALA A 172 -6.14 14.08 12.85
CA ALA A 172 -5.43 14.23 11.58
C ALA A 172 -5.73 13.08 10.65
N PHE A 173 -6.93 13.13 10.09
CA PHE A 173 -7.44 12.20 9.11
C PHE A 173 -7.47 12.85 7.73
N PRO A 174 -7.33 12.10 6.62
CA PRO A 174 -7.51 12.62 5.28
C PRO A 174 -9.02 12.82 4.97
N SER A 175 -9.76 13.40 5.91
CA SER A 175 -11.20 13.61 5.80
C SER A 175 -11.57 15.07 6.08
N LYS A 176 -12.72 15.49 5.54
CA LYS A 176 -13.36 16.76 5.86
C LYS A 176 -13.95 16.80 7.27
N GLN A 177 -13.67 15.82 8.13
CA GLN A 177 -14.21 15.72 9.48
C GLN A 177 -13.16 15.96 10.58
N ASN A 178 -11.94 16.38 10.22
CA ASN A 178 -10.94 16.78 11.21
C ASN A 178 -11.40 17.95 12.06
N PHE A 179 -11.15 17.85 13.35
CA PHE A 179 -11.35 18.91 14.31
C PHE A 179 -10.21 18.94 15.35
N VAL A 180 -10.09 20.09 16.00
CA VAL A 180 -9.21 20.28 17.16
C VAL A 180 -10.05 20.81 18.33
N VAL A 181 -9.89 20.19 19.50
CA VAL A 181 -10.54 20.64 20.74
C VAL A 181 -9.47 21.19 21.67
N SER A 182 -9.73 22.38 22.23
CA SER A 182 -9.05 22.87 23.42
C SER A 182 -10.09 23.12 24.49
N SER A 183 -9.98 22.42 25.62
CA SER A 183 -10.89 22.58 26.74
C SER A 183 -10.14 22.82 28.04
N THR A 184 -10.69 23.69 28.87
CA THR A 184 -10.21 24.01 30.21
C THR A 184 -11.36 23.79 31.20
N HIS A 185 -11.16 22.93 32.17
CA HIS A 185 -12.11 22.62 33.23
C HIS A 185 -11.62 23.15 34.58
N PHE A 186 -12.48 23.91 35.25
CA PHE A 186 -12.31 24.51 36.57
C PHE A 186 -12.95 23.60 37.62
N GLU A 187 -12.15 22.90 38.42
CA GLU A 187 -12.59 21.81 39.30
C GLU A 187 -13.43 22.31 40.49
N GLU A 188 -13.07 23.44 41.07
CA GLU A 188 -13.81 24.03 42.18
C GLU A 188 -15.16 24.58 41.70
N ARG A 189 -15.17 25.17 40.51
CA ARG A 189 -16.34 25.86 39.93
C ARG A 189 -17.26 24.93 39.15
N ASN A 190 -16.83 23.69 38.86
CA ASN A 190 -17.53 22.75 37.96
C ASN A 190 -17.87 23.40 36.60
N LEU A 191 -16.96 24.23 36.08
CA LEU A 191 -17.14 24.94 34.82
C LEU A 191 -16.21 24.36 33.78
N THR A 192 -16.74 24.00 32.62
CA THR A 192 -15.95 23.58 31.47
C THR A 192 -16.11 24.58 30.34
N LEU A 193 -14.99 25.16 29.91
CA LEU A 193 -14.91 26.00 28.73
C LEU A 193 -14.21 25.20 27.63
N ALA A 194 -14.74 25.22 26.41
CA ALA A 194 -14.12 24.54 25.29
C ALA A 194 -14.28 25.30 23.98
N VAL A 195 -13.24 25.20 23.14
CA VAL A 195 -13.26 25.64 21.75
C VAL A 195 -13.01 24.43 20.87
N VAL A 196 -13.87 24.24 19.87
CA VAL A 196 -13.74 23.19 18.86
C VAL A 196 -13.57 23.86 17.50
N LEU A 197 -12.44 23.62 16.85
CA LEU A 197 -12.10 24.16 15.53
C LEU A 197 -12.27 23.09 14.46
N GLY A 198 -12.83 23.47 13.31
CA GLY A 198 -13.01 22.60 12.15
C GLY A 198 -14.17 21.62 12.25
N ALA A 199 -15.05 21.78 13.25
CA ALA A 199 -16.22 20.94 13.40
C ALA A 199 -17.24 21.21 12.29
N ASN A 200 -17.84 20.15 11.75
CA ASN A 200 -18.97 20.25 10.83
C ASN A 200 -20.31 20.29 11.59
N SER A 201 -21.40 20.59 10.88
CA SER A 201 -22.76 20.63 11.46
C SER A 201 -23.14 19.33 12.15
N ASP A 202 -22.82 18.19 11.53
CA ASP A 202 -23.19 16.87 12.04
C ASP A 202 -22.51 16.57 13.38
N GLN A 203 -21.25 17.00 13.55
CA GLN A 203 -20.51 16.90 14.81
C GLN A 203 -21.09 17.82 15.88
N VAL A 204 -21.54 19.03 15.51
CA VAL A 204 -22.22 19.95 16.44
C VAL A 204 -23.54 19.36 16.92
N ASP A 205 -24.38 18.89 16.00
CA ASP A 205 -25.66 18.23 16.29
C ASP A 205 -25.44 16.98 17.16
N LYS A 206 -24.37 16.22 16.90
CA LYS A 206 -24.00 15.07 17.71
C LYS A 206 -23.63 15.46 19.13
N VAL A 207 -22.86 16.53 19.33
CA VAL A 207 -22.51 17.01 20.67
C VAL A 207 -23.75 17.49 21.41
N GLU A 208 -24.63 18.24 20.76
CA GLU A 208 -25.90 18.66 21.35
C GLU A 208 -26.72 17.46 21.82
N HIS A 209 -26.94 16.49 20.93
CA HIS A 209 -27.65 15.26 21.26
C HIS A 209 -26.98 14.54 22.44
N LEU A 210 -25.65 14.40 22.46
CA LEU A 210 -24.94 13.75 23.58
C LEU A 210 -25.13 14.52 24.90
N LEU A 211 -25.20 15.85 24.88
CA LEU A 211 -25.40 16.69 26.05
C LEU A 211 -26.83 16.62 26.61
N GLU A 212 -27.83 16.37 25.78
CA GLU A 212 -29.20 16.11 26.23
C GLU A 212 -29.29 14.86 27.12
N PHE A 213 -28.52 13.80 26.79
CA PHE A 213 -28.51 12.56 27.59
C PHE A 213 -27.46 12.56 28.72
N ALA A 214 -26.59 13.57 28.77
CA ALA A 214 -25.45 13.63 29.69
C ALA A 214 -25.56 14.81 30.68
N GLU A 215 -26.78 15.22 31.05
CA GLU A 215 -27.01 16.34 31.97
C GLU A 215 -26.27 16.16 33.31
N GLU A 216 -26.29 14.95 33.86
CA GLU A 216 -25.59 14.58 35.09
C GLU A 216 -24.06 14.75 34.99
N ALA A 217 -23.50 14.70 33.78
CA ALA A 217 -22.07 14.82 33.53
C ALA A 217 -21.60 16.27 33.37
N ILE A 218 -22.51 17.24 33.35
CA ILE A 218 -22.17 18.66 33.26
C ILE A 218 -21.44 19.09 34.53
N GLY A 219 -20.26 19.69 34.32
CA GLY A 219 -19.33 20.00 35.40
C GLY A 219 -18.41 18.83 35.80
N ASN A 220 -18.46 17.69 35.10
CA ASN A 220 -17.44 16.65 35.24
C ASN A 220 -16.21 16.95 34.36
N ARG A 221 -15.01 16.82 34.95
CA ARG A 221 -13.73 17.02 34.26
C ARG A 221 -13.49 16.12 33.03
N LEU A 222 -14.16 14.98 32.92
CA LEU A 222 -14.00 14.03 31.81
C LEU A 222 -15.01 14.26 30.68
N LEU A 223 -15.98 15.16 30.85
CA LEU A 223 -17.06 15.35 29.88
C LEU A 223 -16.54 15.68 28.48
N MET A 224 -15.67 16.69 28.36
CA MET A 224 -15.13 17.10 27.06
C MET A 224 -14.23 16.04 26.43
N LEU A 225 -13.49 15.29 27.24
CA LEU A 225 -12.71 14.15 26.74
C LEU A 225 -13.63 13.05 26.20
N GLY A 226 -14.75 12.79 26.87
CA GLY A 226 -15.77 11.83 26.45
C GLY A 226 -16.47 12.24 25.16
N LEU A 227 -16.90 13.50 25.06
CA LEU A 227 -17.50 14.05 23.83
C LEU A 227 -16.54 13.93 22.64
N ALA A 228 -15.28 14.32 22.82
CA ALA A 228 -14.28 14.20 21.77
C ALA A 228 -13.97 12.75 21.39
N ALA A 229 -14.02 11.81 22.35
CA ALA A 229 -13.87 10.38 22.07
C ALA A 229 -15.02 9.84 21.20
N GLU A 230 -16.26 10.25 21.45
CA GLU A 230 -17.41 9.90 20.60
C GLU A 230 -17.26 10.48 19.19
N LEU A 231 -16.86 11.74 19.06
CA LEU A 231 -16.65 12.38 17.75
C LEU A 231 -15.52 11.70 16.96
N MET A 232 -14.40 11.35 17.63
CA MET A 232 -13.31 10.59 17.00
C MET A 232 -13.75 9.20 16.57
N LEU A 233 -14.59 8.54 17.38
CA LEU A 233 -15.13 7.22 17.05
C LEU A 233 -16.04 7.29 15.83
N ASP A 234 -16.92 8.29 15.73
CA ASP A 234 -17.86 8.45 14.61
C ASP A 234 -17.11 8.67 13.29
N MET A 235 -16.15 9.59 13.28
CA MET A 235 -15.29 9.83 12.12
C MET A 235 -14.52 8.57 11.67
N LEU A 236 -14.04 7.78 12.63
CA LEU A 236 -13.36 6.51 12.33
C LEU A 236 -14.32 5.46 11.79
N LYS A 237 -15.56 5.40 12.29
CA LYS A 237 -16.60 4.48 11.78
C LYS A 237 -16.89 4.77 10.31
N ASP A 238 -17.11 6.02 9.95
CA ASP A 238 -17.37 6.43 8.57
C ASP A 238 -16.20 6.07 7.65
N SER A 239 -14.97 6.38 8.10
CA SER A 239 -13.75 6.07 7.33
C SER A 239 -13.55 4.57 7.12
N VAL A 240 -13.86 3.74 8.13
CA VAL A 240 -13.76 2.28 8.04
C VAL A 240 -14.87 1.70 7.17
N ALA A 241 -16.08 2.27 7.21
CA ALA A 241 -17.18 1.88 6.35
C ALA A 241 -16.84 2.15 4.86
N ASP A 242 -16.36 3.35 4.55
CA ASP A 242 -15.89 3.70 3.19
C ASP A 242 -14.76 2.77 2.71
N MET A 243 -13.78 2.49 3.58
CA MET A 243 -12.69 1.55 3.28
C MET A 243 -13.20 0.13 2.97
N ARG A 244 -14.16 -0.36 3.77
CA ARG A 244 -14.78 -1.67 3.54
C ARG A 244 -15.48 -1.70 2.19
N ASP A 245 -16.25 -0.66 1.88
CA ASP A 245 -17.01 -0.59 0.63
C ASP A 245 -16.07 -0.52 -0.59
N LYS A 246 -14.96 0.22 -0.50
CA LYS A 246 -13.86 0.19 -1.48
C LYS A 246 -13.27 -1.22 -1.67
N CYS A 247 -13.02 -1.96 -0.58
CA CYS A 247 -12.51 -3.34 -0.65
C CYS A 247 -13.50 -4.27 -1.36
N VAL A 248 -14.79 -4.14 -1.04
CA VAL A 248 -15.86 -4.93 -1.68
C VAL A 248 -15.95 -4.60 -3.17
N ASP A 249 -15.90 -3.33 -3.54
CA ASP A 249 -15.99 -2.91 -4.94
C ASP A 249 -14.81 -3.38 -5.78
N VAL A 250 -13.59 -3.28 -5.24
CA VAL A 250 -12.39 -3.83 -5.90
C VAL A 250 -12.50 -5.36 -6.03
N THR A 251 -13.02 -6.05 -5.02
CA THR A 251 -13.24 -7.50 -5.09
C THR A 251 -14.26 -7.86 -6.18
N ARG A 252 -15.33 -7.07 -6.34
CA ARG A 252 -16.32 -7.24 -7.43
C ARG A 252 -15.72 -6.95 -8.80
N GLU A 253 -14.95 -5.88 -8.92
CA GLU A 253 -14.28 -5.48 -10.16
C GLU A 253 -13.33 -6.59 -10.66
N LEU A 254 -12.62 -7.26 -9.75
CA LEU A 254 -11.73 -8.36 -10.09
C LEU A 254 -12.46 -9.49 -10.84
N ALA A 255 -13.67 -9.83 -10.41
CA ALA A 255 -14.48 -10.85 -11.08
C ALA A 255 -14.80 -10.46 -12.54
N CYS A 256 -15.03 -9.18 -12.81
CA CYS A 256 -15.22 -8.65 -14.17
C CYS A 256 -13.92 -8.67 -14.98
N ILE A 257 -12.78 -8.32 -14.36
CA ILE A 257 -11.46 -8.32 -15.02
C ILE A 257 -11.09 -9.74 -15.49
N MET A 258 -11.33 -10.75 -14.66
CA MET A 258 -11.10 -12.16 -15.02
C MET A 258 -11.84 -12.58 -16.29
N GLN A 259 -13.06 -12.08 -16.50
CA GLN A 259 -13.83 -12.37 -17.72
C GLN A 259 -13.22 -11.69 -18.95
N SER A 260 -12.70 -10.47 -18.78
CA SER A 260 -12.14 -9.68 -19.89
C SER A 260 -10.74 -10.11 -20.35
N ARG A 261 -9.97 -10.84 -19.52
CA ARG A 261 -8.59 -11.29 -19.78
C ARG A 261 -7.62 -10.18 -20.23
N SER A 262 -7.89 -8.91 -19.91
CA SER A 262 -7.03 -7.79 -20.30
C SER A 262 -5.84 -7.62 -19.35
N LYS A 263 -4.61 -7.74 -19.87
CA LYS A 263 -3.37 -7.57 -19.09
C LYS A 263 -3.24 -6.17 -18.47
N THR A 264 -3.65 -5.13 -19.20
CA THR A 264 -3.61 -3.74 -18.71
C THR A 264 -4.51 -3.57 -17.50
N LYS A 265 -5.72 -4.14 -17.53
CA LYS A 265 -6.67 -4.08 -16.40
C LYS A 265 -6.16 -4.83 -15.17
N VAL A 266 -5.43 -5.93 -15.35
CA VAL A 266 -4.80 -6.67 -14.23
C VAL A 266 -3.73 -5.82 -13.54
N ALA A 267 -2.90 -5.09 -14.31
CA ALA A 267 -1.88 -4.21 -13.73
C ALA A 267 -2.51 -3.02 -12.97
N GLU A 268 -3.55 -2.40 -13.55
CA GLU A 268 -4.33 -1.34 -12.91
C GLU A 268 -4.98 -1.82 -11.60
N TYR A 269 -5.59 -3.00 -11.64
CA TYR A 269 -6.16 -3.66 -10.46
C TYR A 269 -5.12 -3.89 -9.36
N ALA A 270 -3.95 -4.41 -9.71
CA ALA A 270 -2.87 -4.66 -8.74
C ALA A 270 -2.42 -3.35 -8.04
N MET A 271 -2.31 -2.25 -8.80
CA MET A 271 -2.01 -0.93 -8.25
C MET A 271 -3.13 -0.46 -7.31
N ARG A 272 -4.40 -0.63 -7.68
CA ARG A 272 -5.55 -0.24 -6.84
C ARG A 272 -5.60 -1.02 -5.54
N VAL A 273 -5.38 -2.34 -5.58
CA VAL A 273 -5.27 -3.19 -4.38
C VAL A 273 -4.13 -2.71 -3.48
N GLN A 274 -2.98 -2.34 -4.04
CA GLN A 274 -1.86 -1.81 -3.26
C GLN A 274 -2.20 -0.47 -2.59
N THR A 275 -2.87 0.43 -3.30
CA THR A 275 -3.34 1.71 -2.74
C THR A 275 -4.30 1.48 -1.57
N ILE A 276 -5.34 0.66 -1.75
CA ILE A 276 -6.30 0.32 -0.69
C ILE A 276 -5.60 -0.34 0.50
N ARG A 277 -4.64 -1.22 0.25
CA ARG A 277 -3.83 -1.84 1.32
C ARG A 277 -3.03 -0.81 2.10
N SER A 278 -2.45 0.19 1.43
CA SER A 278 -1.71 1.26 2.12
C SER A 278 -2.63 2.18 2.94
N GLU A 279 -3.81 2.51 2.41
CA GLU A 279 -4.81 3.35 3.07
C GLU A 279 -5.43 2.64 4.28
N SER A 280 -5.73 1.35 4.16
CA SER A 280 -6.25 0.53 5.27
C SER A 280 -5.22 0.31 6.38
N LEU A 281 -3.93 0.11 6.06
CA LEU A 281 -2.86 0.06 7.05
C LEU A 281 -2.73 1.39 7.81
N TRP A 282 -2.84 2.50 7.10
CA TRP A 282 -2.85 3.81 7.71
C TRP A 282 -4.05 3.99 8.65
N LEU A 283 -5.25 3.56 8.22
CA LEU A 283 -6.47 3.63 9.03
C LEU A 283 -6.41 2.72 10.27
N ASP A 284 -5.89 1.50 10.16
CA ASP A 284 -5.65 0.58 11.29
C ASP A 284 -4.71 1.22 12.33
N GLU A 285 -3.64 1.89 11.89
CA GLU A 285 -2.74 2.60 12.80
C GLU A 285 -3.40 3.87 13.39
N ALA A 286 -4.25 4.56 12.63
CA ALA A 286 -4.98 5.71 13.13
C ALA A 286 -5.96 5.31 14.25
N VAL A 287 -6.73 4.24 14.06
CA VAL A 287 -7.64 3.68 15.09
C VAL A 287 -6.86 3.29 16.35
N LYS A 288 -5.73 2.58 16.21
CA LYS A 288 -4.87 2.22 17.35
C LYS A 288 -4.28 3.44 18.04
N THR A 289 -3.87 4.45 17.29
CA THR A 289 -3.28 5.68 17.82
C THR A 289 -4.31 6.47 18.61
N THR A 290 -5.54 6.59 18.10
CA THR A 290 -6.66 7.19 18.83
C THR A 290 -6.93 6.45 20.14
N LYS A 291 -7.04 5.12 20.09
CA LYS A 291 -7.25 4.29 21.29
C LYS A 291 -6.14 4.50 22.33
N ARG A 292 -4.86 4.40 21.91
CA ARG A 292 -3.71 4.60 22.81
C ARG A 292 -3.70 6.01 23.40
N SER A 293 -3.98 7.03 22.61
CA SER A 293 -3.98 8.43 23.07
C SER A 293 -5.09 8.69 24.09
N LEU A 294 -6.30 8.16 23.84
CA LEU A 294 -7.42 8.24 24.77
C LEU A 294 -7.16 7.47 26.08
N ASP A 295 -6.58 6.27 26.01
CA ASP A 295 -6.23 5.47 27.19
C ASP A 295 -5.18 6.20 28.06
N VAL A 296 -4.14 6.76 27.44
CA VAL A 296 -3.13 7.57 28.14
C VAL A 296 -3.77 8.80 28.77
N ALA A 297 -4.64 9.49 28.06
CA ALA A 297 -5.36 10.66 28.55
C ALA A 297 -6.26 10.34 29.74
N LEU A 298 -7.05 9.27 29.64
CA LEU A 298 -7.95 8.81 30.70
C LEU A 298 -7.18 8.42 31.97
N LYS A 299 -6.04 7.74 31.81
CA LYS A 299 -5.14 7.40 32.92
C LYS A 299 -4.52 8.64 33.54
N ALA A 300 -4.09 9.61 32.74
CA ALA A 300 -3.55 10.88 33.22
C ALA A 300 -4.58 11.68 34.03
N SER A 301 -5.83 11.73 33.57
CA SER A 301 -6.92 12.37 34.32
C SER A 301 -7.28 11.63 35.61
N SER A 302 -7.12 10.30 35.65
CA SER A 302 -7.49 9.48 36.81
C SER A 302 -6.40 9.38 37.89
N SER A 303 -5.14 9.75 37.62
CA SER A 303 -4.00 9.31 38.45
C SER A 303 -3.82 10.01 39.81
N LYS A 304 -4.56 11.08 40.12
CA LYS A 304 -4.48 11.73 41.44
C LYS A 304 -5.36 11.02 42.46
N LYS A 305 -4.94 9.83 42.90
CA LYS A 305 -5.26 9.39 44.26
C LYS A 305 -4.62 10.41 45.19
N HIS A 306 -5.45 11.09 45.97
CA HIS A 306 -5.01 11.78 47.18
C HIS A 306 -4.02 10.83 47.89
N PRO A 307 -2.81 11.27 48.26
CA PRO A 307 -2.05 10.55 49.26
C PRO A 307 -2.91 10.60 50.52
N ALA A 308 -3.80 9.61 50.66
CA ALA A 308 -4.47 9.35 51.91
C ALA A 308 -3.32 9.09 52.86
N ASN A 309 -3.08 10.05 53.76
CA ASN A 309 -2.21 9.93 54.92
C ASN A 309 -2.74 8.78 55.78
N HIS A 310 -2.51 7.56 55.32
CA HIS A 310 -2.93 6.33 55.95
C HIS A 310 -1.70 5.51 56.37
N ASP A 311 -0.64 6.21 56.81
CA ASP A 311 0.38 5.64 57.70
C ASP A 311 0.36 6.42 59.02
N GLY A 312 -0.84 6.50 59.60
CA GLY A 312 -1.03 6.63 61.04
C GLY A 312 -1.04 5.24 61.69
N ASP A 313 -0.08 4.39 61.33
CA ASP A 313 0.29 3.19 62.06
C ASP A 313 1.70 3.48 62.58
N GLY A 314 1.85 4.11 63.74
CA GLY A 314 1.57 3.42 64.98
C GLY A 314 2.88 2.87 65.54
N ASN A 315 3.78 3.74 66.02
CA ASN A 315 4.72 3.32 67.07
C ASN A 315 5.15 4.49 67.97
N GLY A 316 4.43 4.64 69.09
CA GLY A 316 4.96 4.87 70.43
C GLY A 316 5.81 6.12 70.71
N ALA A 317 5.21 7.09 71.42
CA ALA A 317 5.60 7.42 72.80
C ALA A 317 4.78 8.61 73.34
N ARG A 318 3.76 8.26 74.12
CA ARG A 318 3.38 8.86 75.42
C ARG A 318 4.02 10.22 75.75
N SER A 319 3.21 11.28 75.73
CA SER A 319 3.35 12.35 76.71
C SER A 319 1.97 12.93 77.03
N GLU A 320 1.45 12.49 78.17
CA GLU A 320 0.33 13.08 78.89
C GLU A 320 0.72 14.49 79.35
N SER A 321 -0.16 15.48 79.09
CA SER A 321 -0.47 16.63 79.94
C SER A 321 -1.40 17.52 79.09
N GLY A 322 -2.71 17.63 79.34
CA GLY A 322 -3.34 17.83 80.63
C GLY A 322 -3.81 19.28 80.71
N THR A 323 -4.91 19.61 80.01
CA THR A 323 -5.66 20.85 80.25
C THR A 323 -7.13 20.66 79.86
N LEU A 324 -7.96 20.51 80.88
CA LEU A 324 -9.41 20.55 80.81
C LEU A 324 -9.84 22.02 80.66
N ILE A 325 -10.34 22.41 79.49
CA ILE A 325 -11.22 23.57 79.36
C ILE A 325 -12.52 23.06 78.74
N ASP A 326 -13.51 23.01 79.60
CA ASP A 326 -14.92 22.72 79.37
C ASP A 326 -15.53 23.94 78.68
N ASP A 327 -15.80 23.86 77.38
CA ASP A 327 -16.58 24.88 76.67
C ASP A 327 -17.67 24.22 75.83
N ARG A 328 -18.84 24.09 76.46
CA ARG A 328 -20.10 23.62 75.88
C ARG A 328 -20.68 24.71 74.96
N SER A 329 -20.35 24.63 73.68
CA SER A 329 -21.14 25.25 72.61
C SER A 329 -21.24 24.32 71.38
N ALA A 330 -21.65 23.09 71.64
CA ALA A 330 -21.92 22.08 70.60
C ALA A 330 -23.42 22.08 70.23
N VAL A 331 -23.84 22.96 69.33
CA VAL A 331 -25.15 22.84 68.65
C VAL A 331 -25.00 23.34 67.21
N SER A 332 -25.31 22.45 66.25
CA SER A 332 -25.66 22.73 64.85
C SER A 332 -24.55 22.92 63.79
N SER A 333 -23.66 21.93 63.60
CA SER A 333 -22.82 21.82 62.38
C SER A 333 -23.05 20.54 61.54
N GLY A 334 -24.04 19.71 61.89
CA GLY A 334 -24.28 18.40 61.26
C GLY A 334 -24.75 18.46 59.80
N ASP A 335 -25.54 19.47 59.41
CA ASP A 335 -26.21 19.46 58.10
C ASP A 335 -25.28 19.71 56.90
N LYS A 336 -24.05 20.22 57.11
CA LYS A 336 -23.11 20.50 56.01
C LYS A 336 -22.30 19.29 55.58
N GLU A 337 -21.97 18.38 56.50
CA GLU A 337 -21.15 17.20 56.18
C GLU A 337 -21.91 16.21 55.29
N ASP A 338 -23.21 16.00 55.56
CA ASP A 338 -24.05 15.11 54.75
C ASP A 338 -24.15 15.59 53.29
N SER A 339 -24.29 16.91 53.07
CA SER A 339 -24.37 17.50 51.72
C SER A 339 -23.08 17.34 50.90
N LEU A 340 -21.92 17.40 51.56
CA LEU A 340 -20.62 17.21 50.91
C LEU A 340 -20.39 15.76 50.52
N GLN A 341 -20.80 14.82 51.39
CA GLN A 341 -20.69 13.40 51.11
C GLN A 341 -21.58 12.99 49.94
N GLU A 342 -22.82 13.48 49.86
CA GLU A 342 -23.72 13.21 48.73
C GLU A 342 -23.15 13.74 47.41
N LYS A 343 -22.64 14.98 47.40
CA LYS A 343 -21.99 15.58 46.22
C LYS A 343 -20.76 14.77 45.77
N MET A 344 -19.97 14.27 46.72
CA MET A 344 -18.82 13.42 46.42
C MET A 344 -19.24 12.08 45.82
N MET A 345 -20.26 11.41 46.38
CA MET A 345 -20.79 10.17 45.82
C MET A 345 -21.33 10.36 44.40
N MET A 346 -22.07 11.45 44.14
CA MET A 346 -22.58 11.75 42.81
C MET A 346 -21.46 11.99 41.81
N ARG A 347 -20.40 12.74 42.19
CA ARG A 347 -19.21 12.93 41.34
C ARG A 347 -18.52 11.60 40.99
N CYS A 348 -18.35 10.71 41.97
CA CYS A 348 -17.79 9.38 41.74
C CYS A 348 -18.67 8.54 40.81
N TYR A 349 -19.98 8.55 41.01
CA TYR A 349 -20.93 7.84 40.15
C TYR A 349 -20.85 8.31 38.69
N VAL A 350 -20.84 9.61 38.47
CA VAL A 350 -20.71 10.21 37.13
C VAL A 350 -19.36 9.88 36.51
N GLU A 351 -18.27 9.98 37.27
CA GLU A 351 -16.93 9.61 36.77
C GLU A 351 -16.87 8.13 36.36
N ASP A 352 -17.45 7.23 37.14
CA ASP A 352 -17.54 5.80 36.81
C ASP A 352 -18.41 5.55 35.58
N ARG A 353 -19.53 6.27 35.43
CA ARG A 353 -20.40 6.19 34.24
C ARG A 353 -19.65 6.63 32.98
N VAL A 354 -18.91 7.73 33.05
CA VAL A 354 -18.07 8.21 31.94
C VAL A 354 -16.97 7.21 31.62
N LYS A 355 -16.30 6.62 32.63
CA LYS A 355 -15.28 5.57 32.43
C LYS A 355 -15.83 4.33 31.73
N ARG A 356 -17.01 3.84 32.14
CA ARG A 356 -17.68 2.72 31.44
C ARG A 356 -17.94 3.05 29.98
N ARG A 357 -18.29 4.31 29.68
CA ARG A 357 -18.48 4.72 28.30
C ARG A 357 -17.17 4.73 27.51
N PHE A 358 -16.04 5.07 28.11
CA PHE A 358 -14.73 4.88 27.47
C PHE A 358 -14.43 3.41 27.17
N ASP A 359 -14.77 2.49 28.07
CA ASP A 359 -14.61 1.06 27.81
C ASP A 359 -15.43 0.61 26.58
N ASP A 360 -16.67 1.09 26.44
CA ASP A 360 -17.50 0.85 25.25
C ASP A 360 -16.88 1.45 23.98
N VAL A 361 -16.31 2.66 24.06
CA VAL A 361 -15.62 3.31 22.93
C VAL A 361 -14.39 2.50 22.54
N PHE A 362 -13.60 2.03 23.51
CA PHE A 362 -12.43 1.19 23.25
C PHE A 362 -12.79 -0.14 22.61
N LEU A 363 -13.87 -0.78 23.05
CA LEU A 363 -14.38 -2.01 22.45
C LEU A 363 -14.80 -1.77 20.99
N GLN A 364 -15.46 -0.64 20.71
CA GLN A 364 -15.84 -0.28 19.34
C GLN A 364 -14.63 0.02 18.45
N LEU A 365 -13.60 0.70 18.96
CA LEU A 365 -12.33 0.92 18.24
C LEU A 365 -11.61 -0.41 17.91
N ASP A 366 -11.65 -1.38 18.82
CA ASP A 366 -11.14 -2.74 18.56
C ASP A 366 -11.97 -3.47 17.50
N GLY A 367 -13.29 -3.29 17.52
CA GLY A 367 -14.20 -3.75 16.48
C GLY A 367 -13.84 -3.18 15.11
N LEU A 368 -13.61 -1.86 15.02
CA LEU A 368 -13.19 -1.19 13.78
C LEU A 368 -11.87 -1.74 13.25
N THR A 369 -10.87 -1.90 14.12
CA THR A 369 -9.57 -2.52 13.79
C THR A 369 -9.77 -3.90 13.17
N THR A 370 -10.66 -4.70 13.76
CA THR A 370 -10.98 -6.06 13.28
C THR A 370 -11.66 -6.03 11.91
N VAL A 371 -12.65 -5.14 11.71
CA VAL A 371 -13.36 -4.98 10.44
C VAL A 371 -12.42 -4.57 9.32
N THR A 372 -11.53 -3.60 9.56
CA THR A 372 -10.54 -3.16 8.56
C THR A 372 -9.63 -4.31 8.14
N ARG A 373 -9.14 -5.12 9.10
CA ARG A 373 -8.26 -6.26 8.80
C ARG A 373 -8.95 -7.34 7.99
N ILE A 374 -10.14 -7.77 8.42
CA ILE A 374 -10.91 -8.80 7.70
C ILE A 374 -11.17 -8.36 6.26
N SER A 375 -11.59 -7.11 6.05
CA SER A 375 -11.91 -6.59 4.71
C SER A 375 -10.69 -6.60 3.77
N VAL A 376 -9.51 -6.24 4.30
CA VAL A 376 -8.26 -6.23 3.53
C VAL A 376 -7.74 -7.64 3.28
N ASP A 377 -7.84 -8.52 4.27
CA ASP A 377 -7.42 -9.92 4.15
C ASP A 377 -8.30 -10.67 3.15
N ASP A 378 -9.61 -10.44 3.14
CA ASP A 378 -10.55 -11.01 2.17
C ASP A 378 -10.22 -10.54 0.74
N MET A 379 -10.00 -9.23 0.56
CA MET A 379 -9.58 -8.66 -0.73
C MET A 379 -8.24 -9.25 -1.19
N THR A 380 -7.25 -9.33 -0.29
CA THR A 380 -5.90 -9.81 -0.60
C THR A 380 -5.89 -11.30 -0.91
N SER A 381 -6.64 -12.11 -0.15
CA SER A 381 -6.82 -13.54 -0.38
C SER A 381 -7.46 -13.79 -1.75
N THR A 382 -8.53 -13.05 -2.07
CA THR A 382 -9.21 -13.16 -3.36
C THR A 382 -8.30 -12.73 -4.51
N SER A 383 -7.57 -11.62 -4.35
CA SER A 383 -6.59 -11.13 -5.32
C SER A 383 -5.46 -12.13 -5.57
N THR A 384 -4.87 -12.73 -4.53
CA THR A 384 -3.78 -13.71 -4.66
C THR A 384 -4.23 -15.03 -5.28
N ALA A 385 -5.41 -15.54 -4.90
CA ALA A 385 -5.99 -16.73 -5.50
C ALA A 385 -6.20 -16.55 -7.01
N ILE A 386 -6.70 -15.38 -7.41
CA ILE A 386 -6.98 -15.06 -8.81
C ILE A 386 -5.71 -14.78 -9.59
N MET A 387 -4.74 -14.08 -9.01
CA MET A 387 -3.43 -13.88 -9.64
C MET A 387 -2.70 -15.22 -9.85
N GLY A 388 -2.86 -16.16 -8.90
CA GLY A 388 -2.38 -17.53 -9.05
C GLY A 388 -3.00 -18.23 -10.26
N GLU A 389 -4.31 -18.09 -10.47
CA GLU A 389 -5.00 -18.66 -11.62
C GLU A 389 -4.59 -17.98 -12.93
N LEU A 390 -4.43 -16.66 -12.95
CA LEU A 390 -3.94 -15.92 -14.11
C LEU A 390 -2.52 -16.34 -14.50
N ASN A 391 -1.62 -16.47 -13.53
CA ASN A 391 -0.25 -16.95 -13.77
C ASN A 391 -0.26 -18.39 -14.30
N ARG A 392 -1.16 -19.25 -13.80
CA ARG A 392 -1.34 -20.61 -14.31
C ARG A 392 -1.83 -20.61 -15.75
N GLN A 393 -2.78 -19.74 -16.09
CA GLN A 393 -3.28 -19.58 -17.46
C GLN A 393 -2.23 -18.98 -18.40
N GLU A 394 -1.43 -18.03 -17.93
CA GLU A 394 -0.32 -17.46 -18.69
C GLU A 394 0.80 -18.46 -18.92
N ALA A 395 1.11 -19.30 -17.92
CA ALA A 395 2.05 -20.40 -18.10
C ALA A 395 1.54 -21.41 -19.14
N ALA A 396 0.25 -21.75 -19.10
CA ALA A 396 -0.36 -22.65 -20.07
C ALA A 396 -0.40 -22.05 -21.49
N SER A 397 -0.76 -20.77 -21.63
CA SER A 397 -0.79 -20.08 -22.93
C SER A 397 0.62 -19.85 -23.47
N SER A 398 1.59 -19.55 -22.62
CA SER A 398 3.01 -19.43 -22.99
C SER A 398 3.58 -20.77 -23.43
N ALA A 399 3.21 -21.87 -22.77
CA ALA A 399 3.58 -23.21 -23.20
C ALA A 399 2.97 -23.54 -24.58
N GLN A 400 1.72 -23.11 -24.85
CA GLN A 400 1.11 -23.27 -26.16
C GLN A 400 1.74 -22.36 -27.22
N ALA A 401 2.08 -21.12 -26.88
CA ALA A 401 2.80 -20.20 -27.76
C ALA A 401 4.21 -20.72 -28.09
N ALA A 402 4.91 -21.30 -27.13
CA ALA A 402 6.19 -21.97 -27.37
C ALA A 402 6.03 -23.16 -28.34
N LYS A 403 4.93 -23.92 -28.22
CA LYS A 403 4.59 -24.99 -29.19
C LYS A 403 4.28 -24.44 -30.59
N THR A 404 3.63 -23.29 -30.74
CA THR A 404 3.38 -22.71 -32.07
C THR A 404 4.63 -22.05 -32.64
N SER A 405 5.41 -21.35 -31.83
CA SER A 405 6.70 -20.77 -32.23
C SER A 405 7.69 -21.83 -32.69
N THR A 406 7.72 -23.01 -32.05
CA THR A 406 8.54 -24.14 -32.53
C THR A 406 8.10 -24.67 -33.89
N VAL A 407 6.80 -24.67 -34.19
CA VAL A 407 6.29 -25.01 -35.54
C VAL A 407 6.68 -23.96 -36.58
N ILE A 408 6.60 -22.67 -36.26
CA ILE A 408 7.02 -21.61 -37.20
C ILE A 408 8.52 -21.69 -37.46
N ALA A 409 9.32 -21.86 -36.40
CA ALA A 409 10.76 -22.07 -36.53
C ALA A 409 11.08 -23.31 -37.40
N PHE A 410 10.29 -24.37 -37.25
CA PHE A 410 10.39 -25.57 -38.09
C PHE A 410 10.12 -25.27 -39.57
N VAL A 411 9.04 -24.54 -39.88
CA VAL A 411 8.73 -24.15 -41.27
C VAL A 411 9.86 -23.32 -41.85
N ALA A 412 10.40 -22.36 -41.10
CA ALA A 412 11.54 -21.55 -41.54
C ALA A 412 12.80 -22.38 -41.79
N MET A 413 13.13 -23.33 -40.89
CA MET A 413 14.28 -24.23 -41.04
C MET A 413 14.16 -25.15 -42.26
N LEU A 414 12.96 -25.56 -42.65
CA LEU A 414 12.74 -26.36 -43.87
C LEU A 414 12.73 -25.50 -45.15
N TYR A 415 12.13 -24.32 -45.08
CA TYR A 415 11.93 -23.46 -46.24
C TYR A 415 13.22 -22.78 -46.71
N LEU A 416 14.12 -22.43 -45.77
CA LEU A 416 15.40 -21.77 -46.09
C LEU A 416 16.30 -22.63 -47.01
N PRO A 417 16.59 -23.91 -46.72
CA PRO A 417 17.37 -24.76 -47.63
C PRO A 417 16.68 -24.98 -48.97
N MET A 418 15.37 -25.24 -48.98
CA MET A 418 14.62 -25.44 -50.22
C MET A 418 14.63 -24.21 -51.11
N THR A 419 14.44 -23.03 -50.52
CA THR A 419 14.49 -21.76 -51.25
C THR A 419 15.90 -21.48 -51.74
N THR A 420 16.94 -21.75 -50.95
CA THR A 420 18.33 -21.64 -51.39
C THR A 420 18.60 -22.50 -52.63
N VAL A 421 18.13 -23.75 -52.64
CA VAL A 421 18.25 -24.65 -53.80
C VAL A 421 17.44 -24.12 -54.99
N ALA A 422 16.21 -23.67 -54.77
CA ALA A 422 15.37 -23.09 -55.82
C ALA A 422 16.00 -21.82 -56.43
N THR A 423 16.60 -20.95 -55.61
CA THR A 423 17.34 -19.76 -56.06
C THR A 423 18.57 -20.14 -56.87
N ILE A 424 19.34 -21.15 -56.44
CA ILE A 424 20.47 -21.66 -57.23
C ILE A 424 20.00 -22.15 -58.60
N LEU A 425 18.88 -22.88 -58.66
CA LEU A 425 18.30 -23.36 -59.92
C LEU A 425 17.71 -22.24 -60.79
N ALA A 426 17.21 -21.16 -60.16
CA ALA A 426 16.66 -19.99 -60.84
C ALA A 426 17.75 -19.00 -61.31
N MET A 427 19.00 -19.13 -60.84
CA MET A 427 20.08 -18.29 -61.36
C MET A 427 20.29 -18.56 -62.86
N PRO A 428 20.54 -17.51 -63.67
CA PRO A 428 20.62 -17.58 -65.12
C PRO A 428 21.76 -18.45 -65.68
N VAL A 429 22.56 -19.09 -64.81
CA VAL A 429 23.46 -20.18 -65.17
C VAL A 429 22.68 -21.38 -65.75
N PHE A 430 21.40 -21.53 -65.41
CA PHE A 430 20.50 -22.59 -65.92
C PHE A 430 19.44 -22.03 -66.88
N GLN A 431 19.83 -21.36 -67.95
CA GLN A 431 18.88 -21.04 -69.03
C GLN A 431 18.55 -22.32 -69.81
N PHE A 432 17.36 -22.88 -69.59
CA PHE A 432 16.83 -24.08 -70.28
C PHE A 432 16.56 -23.90 -71.78
N ALA A 433 16.87 -22.72 -72.34
CA ALA A 433 16.68 -22.41 -73.76
C ALA A 433 17.84 -22.90 -74.67
N ASN A 434 18.94 -23.42 -74.09
CA ASN A 434 20.07 -23.93 -74.87
C ASN A 434 19.98 -25.45 -75.09
N ASP A 435 20.36 -25.89 -76.29
CA ASP A 435 20.26 -27.28 -76.77
C ASP A 435 20.87 -28.33 -75.82
N TRP A 436 20.12 -29.42 -75.64
CA TRP A 436 20.38 -30.44 -74.64
C TRP A 436 21.52 -31.36 -75.10
N ARG A 437 22.49 -31.67 -74.23
CA ARG A 437 23.51 -32.70 -74.47
C ARG A 437 23.23 -33.92 -73.60
N ASP A 438 23.46 -35.12 -74.14
CA ASP A 438 23.30 -36.39 -73.42
C ASP A 438 24.41 -36.55 -72.34
N TRP A 439 24.21 -37.40 -71.33
CA TRP A 439 25.09 -37.56 -70.14
C TRP A 439 26.56 -37.91 -70.46
N ARG A 440 26.86 -38.24 -71.72
CA ARG A 440 28.21 -38.47 -72.27
C ARG A 440 28.85 -37.22 -72.88
N TYR A 441 28.30 -36.03 -72.62
CA TYR A 441 28.74 -34.75 -73.19
C TYR A 441 28.67 -34.69 -74.72
N ARG A 442 27.91 -35.57 -75.37
CA ARG A 442 27.66 -35.52 -76.81
C ARG A 442 26.47 -34.60 -77.09
N PRO A 443 26.55 -33.72 -78.10
CA PRO A 443 25.36 -32.98 -78.52
C PRO A 443 24.28 -34.00 -78.84
N ALA A 444 23.08 -33.84 -78.28
CA ALA A 444 21.96 -34.60 -78.80
C ALA A 444 21.80 -34.10 -80.24
N GLU A 445 22.14 -34.95 -81.20
CA GLU A 445 21.83 -34.69 -82.60
C GLU A 445 20.30 -34.70 -82.67
N ASN A 446 19.70 -33.51 -82.54
CA ASN A 446 18.36 -33.27 -83.01
C ASN A 446 18.44 -33.40 -84.53
N ASP A 447 18.29 -34.63 -85.01
CA ASP A 447 18.06 -34.95 -86.42
C ASP A 447 16.68 -34.43 -86.83
N ASN A 448 16.53 -33.11 -86.85
CA ASN A 448 15.56 -32.43 -87.69
C ASN A 448 16.30 -31.98 -88.95
N SER A 449 16.68 -32.96 -89.77
CA SER A 449 17.11 -32.75 -91.15
C SER A 449 15.91 -32.31 -92.00
N GLY A 450 15.62 -31.01 -91.95
CA GLY A 450 14.75 -30.30 -92.89
C GLY A 450 15.52 -29.18 -93.59
N SER A 451 16.35 -29.57 -94.56
CA SER A 451 16.84 -28.82 -95.74
C SER A 451 16.79 -27.26 -95.79
N ALA A 452 17.99 -26.65 -95.69
CA ALA A 452 18.59 -25.61 -96.59
C ALA A 452 17.96 -24.18 -96.69
N PRO A 453 18.68 -23.17 -97.24
CA PRO A 453 20.11 -22.84 -97.09
C PRO A 453 20.40 -21.33 -96.85
N SER A 454 21.67 -21.05 -96.48
CA SER A 454 22.47 -19.84 -96.77
C SER A 454 21.97 -18.46 -96.32
N ASN A 455 22.67 -17.85 -95.35
CA ASN A 455 23.56 -16.73 -95.66
C ASN A 455 24.34 -16.24 -94.44
N ASN A 456 25.63 -15.95 -94.69
CA ASN A 456 26.46 -14.89 -94.11
C ASN A 456 26.13 -14.40 -92.70
N SER A 457 27.10 -14.56 -91.79
CA SER A 457 27.98 -13.49 -91.31
C SER A 457 28.33 -13.65 -89.83
N SER A 458 29.62 -13.42 -89.56
CA SER A 458 30.20 -12.92 -88.32
C SER A 458 29.79 -13.57 -87.00
N GLY A 459 30.73 -14.34 -86.46
CA GLY A 459 31.18 -14.19 -85.06
C GLY A 459 30.09 -14.23 -84.00
N THR A 460 29.44 -15.38 -83.84
CA THR A 460 28.74 -15.67 -82.59
C THR A 460 29.50 -16.81 -81.91
N VAL A 461 30.15 -16.43 -80.80
CA VAL A 461 30.70 -17.36 -79.81
C VAL A 461 29.65 -18.44 -79.58
N ALA A 462 29.99 -19.70 -79.93
CA ALA A 462 29.10 -20.82 -79.69
C ALA A 462 28.64 -20.75 -78.22
N PRO A 463 27.32 -20.70 -77.94
CA PRO A 463 26.85 -20.63 -76.56
C PRO A 463 27.32 -21.88 -75.86
N VAL A 464 28.30 -21.72 -74.96
CA VAL A 464 28.92 -22.82 -74.23
C VAL A 464 27.82 -23.46 -73.40
N PRO A 465 27.48 -24.74 -73.65
CA PRO A 465 26.37 -25.38 -72.99
C PRO A 465 26.75 -25.69 -71.53
N VAL A 466 26.06 -25.07 -70.58
CA VAL A 466 26.29 -25.21 -69.14
C VAL A 466 25.28 -26.19 -68.54
N ILE A 467 25.41 -27.48 -68.86
CA ILE A 467 24.96 -28.52 -67.93
C ILE A 467 26.10 -29.51 -67.75
N SER A 468 26.93 -29.18 -66.77
CA SER A 468 27.94 -30.05 -66.19
C SER A 468 27.27 -31.02 -65.22
N GLY A 469 27.90 -32.17 -64.96
CA GLY A 469 27.55 -33.08 -63.85
C GLY A 469 27.36 -32.40 -62.47
N TYR A 470 27.69 -31.11 -62.35
CA TYR A 470 27.24 -30.25 -61.26
C TYR A 470 25.74 -30.35 -60.97
N LEU A 471 24.83 -30.54 -61.94
CA LEU A 471 23.40 -30.74 -61.64
C LEU A 471 23.18 -31.93 -60.67
N TRP A 472 23.81 -33.07 -60.95
CA TRP A 472 23.71 -34.26 -60.10
C TRP A 472 24.40 -34.07 -58.74
N ILE A 473 25.49 -33.31 -58.71
CA ILE A 473 26.15 -32.93 -57.45
C ILE A 473 25.22 -32.04 -56.62
N TYR A 474 24.52 -31.08 -57.23
CA TYR A 474 23.54 -30.23 -56.55
C TYR A 474 22.32 -31.01 -56.06
N VAL A 475 21.80 -31.95 -56.86
CA VAL A 475 20.69 -32.84 -56.43
C VAL A 475 21.13 -33.68 -55.24
N ALA A 476 22.30 -34.33 -55.31
CA ALA A 476 22.83 -35.13 -54.19
C ALA A 476 23.08 -34.29 -52.93
N PHE A 477 23.62 -33.07 -53.08
CA PHE A 477 23.89 -32.16 -51.98
C PHE A 477 22.58 -31.65 -51.34
N SER A 478 21.58 -31.31 -52.15
CA SER A 478 20.25 -30.91 -51.70
C SER A 478 19.52 -32.03 -50.96
N THR A 479 19.56 -33.26 -51.49
CA THR A 479 19.00 -34.43 -50.80
C THR A 479 19.74 -34.68 -49.48
N GLY A 480 21.06 -34.55 -49.45
CA GLY A 480 21.87 -34.69 -48.24
C GLY A 480 21.52 -33.65 -47.16
N LEU A 481 21.40 -32.37 -47.54
CA LEU A 481 21.00 -31.31 -46.61
C LEU A 481 19.58 -31.51 -46.08
N THR A 482 18.65 -31.95 -46.93
CA THR A 482 17.27 -32.25 -46.52
C THR A 482 17.25 -33.39 -45.50
N LEU A 483 18.00 -34.47 -45.74
CA LEU A 483 18.11 -35.60 -44.80
C LEU A 483 18.79 -35.21 -43.49
N LEU A 484 19.84 -34.40 -43.54
CA LEU A 484 20.54 -33.90 -42.35
C LEU A 484 19.62 -33.00 -41.51
N THR A 485 18.79 -32.19 -42.16
CA THR A 485 17.78 -31.36 -41.50
C THR A 485 16.71 -32.21 -40.82
N ILE A 486 16.23 -33.26 -41.49
CA ILE A 486 15.27 -34.23 -40.92
C ILE A 486 15.88 -34.97 -39.72
N GLU A 487 17.14 -35.39 -39.80
CA GLU A 487 17.82 -36.10 -38.72
C GLU A 487 18.12 -35.19 -37.52
N GLY A 488 18.60 -33.96 -37.78
CA GLY A 488 18.79 -32.95 -36.75
C GLY A 488 17.50 -32.65 -35.98
N TRP A 489 16.37 -32.63 -36.69
CA TRP A 489 15.04 -32.50 -36.07
C TRP A 489 14.66 -33.71 -35.23
N TRP A 490 14.80 -34.94 -35.72
CA TRP A 490 14.51 -36.15 -34.95
C TRP A 490 15.31 -36.21 -33.64
N ARG A 491 16.56 -35.76 -33.67
CA ARG A 491 17.45 -35.67 -32.50
C ARG A 491 16.99 -34.60 -31.52
N PHE A 492 16.52 -33.45 -32.00
CA PHE A 492 16.11 -32.33 -31.16
C PHE A 492 14.69 -32.49 -30.59
N ALA A 493 13.73 -32.93 -31.41
CA ALA A 493 12.34 -33.16 -31.01
C ALA A 493 12.18 -34.37 -30.09
N GLY A 494 13.00 -35.41 -30.24
CA GLY A 494 12.99 -36.60 -29.38
C GLY A 494 13.66 -36.44 -28.01
N GLY A 495 14.24 -35.26 -27.70
CA GLY A 495 14.99 -35.04 -26.47
C GLY A 495 14.16 -34.67 -25.24
N GLY A 496 12.89 -34.27 -25.40
CA GLY A 496 12.10 -33.64 -24.33
C GLY A 496 11.04 -34.50 -23.66
N ALA A 497 10.65 -35.65 -24.23
CA ALA A 497 9.55 -36.46 -23.71
C ALA A 497 9.99 -37.91 -23.51
N SER A 498 10.15 -38.27 -22.22
CA SER A 498 10.02 -39.62 -21.65
C SER A 498 10.86 -40.76 -22.23
N ASN A 499 11.77 -41.30 -21.41
CA ASN A 499 12.26 -42.69 -21.27
C ASN A 499 11.78 -43.81 -22.24
N GLU A 500 11.73 -43.58 -23.55
CA GLU A 500 11.57 -44.68 -24.51
C GLU A 500 12.92 -45.39 -24.73
N PRO A 501 12.92 -46.74 -24.81
CA PRO A 501 14.14 -47.53 -24.88
C PRO A 501 14.93 -47.21 -26.15
N ALA A 502 16.23 -47.00 -25.99
CA ALA A 502 17.21 -46.49 -26.95
C ALA A 502 17.38 -47.27 -28.27
N ASN A 503 16.52 -48.25 -28.57
CA ASN A 503 16.72 -49.23 -29.63
C ASN A 503 16.17 -48.79 -31.01
N SER A 504 15.44 -47.68 -31.12
CA SER A 504 14.96 -47.14 -32.41
C SER A 504 15.91 -46.12 -33.06
N ARG A 505 16.99 -45.73 -32.37
CA ARG A 505 17.91 -44.65 -32.81
C ARG A 505 18.85 -45.01 -33.97
N HIS A 506 18.87 -46.26 -34.43
CA HIS A 506 19.82 -46.71 -35.47
C HIS A 506 19.26 -46.71 -36.89
N TRP A 507 17.96 -46.49 -37.09
CA TRP A 507 17.37 -46.61 -38.42
C TRP A 507 17.81 -45.50 -39.39
N THR A 508 17.98 -44.25 -38.93
CA THR A 508 18.43 -43.13 -39.78
C THR A 508 19.88 -43.28 -40.19
N ILE A 509 20.76 -43.69 -39.28
CA ILE A 509 22.17 -44.01 -39.59
C ILE A 509 22.22 -45.17 -40.59
N SER A 510 21.38 -46.19 -40.40
CA SER A 510 21.28 -47.28 -41.37
C SER A 510 20.85 -46.75 -42.73
N LEU A 511 19.85 -45.87 -42.83
CA LEU A 511 19.34 -45.33 -44.09
C LEU A 511 20.36 -44.41 -44.79
N LEU A 512 21.10 -43.59 -44.03
CA LEU A 512 22.20 -42.76 -44.52
C LEU A 512 23.36 -43.63 -45.03
N VAL A 513 23.69 -44.71 -44.32
CA VAL A 513 24.69 -45.70 -44.79
C VAL A 513 24.20 -46.41 -46.05
N THR A 514 22.91 -46.77 -46.14
CA THR A 514 22.33 -47.39 -47.33
C THR A 514 22.30 -46.43 -48.52
N LEU A 515 22.06 -45.13 -48.32
CA LEU A 515 22.07 -44.09 -49.37
C LEU A 515 23.47 -43.62 -49.77
N ILE A 516 24.45 -43.67 -48.86
CA ILE A 516 25.85 -43.36 -49.16
C ILE A 516 26.54 -44.55 -49.84
N SER A 517 26.09 -45.79 -49.57
CA SER A 517 26.68 -47.00 -50.18
C SER A 517 26.76 -46.98 -51.72
N PRO A 518 25.76 -46.52 -52.49
CA PRO A 518 25.81 -46.45 -53.94
C PRO A 518 26.71 -45.30 -54.40
N LEU A 519 26.72 -44.17 -53.67
CA LEU A 519 27.60 -43.04 -53.95
C LEU A 519 29.07 -43.41 -53.73
N ARG A 520 29.36 -44.18 -52.67
CA ARG A 520 30.69 -44.73 -52.38
C ARG A 520 31.11 -45.73 -53.44
N ASN A 521 30.20 -46.59 -53.87
CA ASN A 521 30.45 -47.54 -54.96
C ASN A 521 30.69 -46.82 -56.29
N TRP A 522 29.94 -45.75 -56.57
CA TRP A 522 30.12 -44.91 -57.76
C TRP A 522 31.45 -44.13 -57.73
N LEU A 523 31.82 -43.53 -56.59
CA LEU A 523 33.11 -42.85 -56.40
C LEU A 523 34.29 -43.82 -56.54
N ASN A 524 34.16 -45.03 -56.00
CA ASN A 524 35.17 -46.07 -56.15
C ASN A 524 35.29 -46.54 -57.61
N ALA A 525 34.17 -46.70 -58.32
CA ALA A 525 34.16 -47.03 -59.75
C ALA A 525 34.78 -45.92 -60.61
N ALA A 526 34.50 -44.65 -60.29
CA ALA A 526 35.13 -43.49 -60.94
C ALA A 526 36.64 -43.43 -60.66
N ARG A 527 37.06 -43.76 -59.44
CA ARG A 527 38.48 -43.79 -59.03
C ARG A 527 39.24 -44.95 -59.67
N THR A 528 38.63 -46.13 -59.82
CA THR A 528 39.23 -47.25 -60.56
C THR A 528 39.31 -46.95 -62.06
N TRP A 529 38.29 -46.32 -62.63
CA TRP A 529 38.31 -45.86 -64.02
C TRP A 529 39.43 -44.85 -64.29
N TYR A 530 39.68 -43.94 -63.34
CA TYR A 530 40.79 -42.97 -63.44
C TYR A 530 42.17 -43.64 -63.29
N LYS A 531 42.31 -44.64 -62.40
CA LYS A 531 43.55 -45.42 -62.24
C LYS A 531 43.88 -46.29 -63.45
N GLN A 532 42.87 -46.84 -64.12
CA GLN A 532 43.04 -47.74 -65.26
C GLN A 532 43.51 -47.01 -66.54
N ARG A 533 43.57 -45.68 -66.52
CA ARG A 533 44.08 -44.85 -67.62
C ARG A 533 45.55 -44.43 -67.46
N GLY A 534 46.18 -44.74 -66.32
CA GLY A 534 47.53 -44.26 -65.97
C GLY A 534 48.63 -45.32 -65.85
N SER A 535 48.40 -46.58 -66.23
CA SER A 535 49.43 -47.62 -66.12
C SER A 535 49.35 -48.66 -67.23
N SER A 536 49.94 -48.30 -68.38
CA SER A 536 50.27 -49.22 -69.47
C SER A 536 51.65 -48.88 -70.04
N SER A 537 52.72 -49.34 -69.38
CA SER A 537 54.05 -49.61 -70.00
C SER A 537 54.89 -50.45 -69.02
N SER A 538 55.05 -51.77 -69.29
CA SER A 538 56.31 -52.45 -69.71
C SER A 538 57.34 -52.59 -68.56
N VAL A 539 57.97 -53.71 -68.18
CA VAL A 539 58.77 -54.76 -68.87
C VAL A 539 59.09 -55.81 -67.75
N ILE A 540 58.77 -57.11 -67.88
CA ILE A 540 59.61 -58.29 -68.21
C ILE A 540 60.85 -58.61 -67.31
N SER A 541 60.79 -59.81 -66.70
CA SER A 541 61.83 -60.80 -66.33
C SER A 541 62.63 -60.76 -65.02
N GLY A 542 62.71 -61.93 -64.37
CA GLY A 542 63.88 -62.39 -63.58
C GLY A 542 63.55 -63.29 -62.37
N ASP A 543 64.01 -64.54 -62.40
CA ASP A 543 63.69 -65.68 -61.51
C ASP A 543 64.30 -65.71 -60.08
N SER A 544 63.74 -66.62 -59.26
CA SER A 544 64.38 -67.59 -58.31
C SER A 544 64.22 -67.46 -56.77
N VAL A 545 63.24 -68.23 -56.21
CA VAL A 545 63.23 -69.29 -55.13
C VAL A 545 64.35 -69.32 -54.03
N PRO A 546 64.20 -69.91 -52.81
CA PRO A 546 63.17 -69.85 -51.74
C PRO A 546 63.76 -69.66 -50.30
N ALA A 547 62.92 -69.49 -49.25
CA ALA A 547 63.13 -70.10 -47.91
C ALA A 547 61.92 -69.87 -46.98
N SER A 548 61.50 -70.92 -46.28
CA SER A 548 60.44 -70.97 -45.25
C SER A 548 61.06 -70.84 -43.83
N PRO A 549 60.40 -71.27 -42.73
CA PRO A 549 59.32 -70.63 -41.96
C PRO A 549 59.69 -70.49 -40.45
N SER A 550 58.86 -69.82 -39.64
CA SER A 550 58.68 -70.05 -38.16
C SER A 550 57.80 -68.94 -37.60
N SER A 551 56.63 -69.15 -36.99
CA SER A 551 56.19 -69.98 -35.85
C SER A 551 56.11 -69.17 -34.55
N ASN A 552 54.97 -69.32 -33.88
CA ASN A 552 54.73 -69.20 -32.44
C ASN A 552 54.67 -67.79 -31.85
N ALA A 553 53.87 -67.51 -30.82
CA ALA A 553 52.76 -68.20 -30.16
C ALA A 553 52.21 -67.20 -29.12
N ASP A 554 50.98 -67.45 -28.68
CA ASP A 554 50.42 -67.28 -27.33
C ASP A 554 50.97 -66.20 -26.39
N TYR A 555 50.06 -65.42 -25.79
CA TYR A 555 49.82 -65.45 -24.34
C TYR A 555 48.50 -64.70 -24.03
N SER A 556 47.44 -65.46 -23.77
CA SER A 556 46.45 -65.15 -22.72
C SER A 556 47.07 -65.62 -21.36
N PRO A 557 46.56 -65.37 -20.13
CA PRO A 557 45.15 -65.11 -19.83
C PRO A 557 44.83 -64.32 -18.51
N GLN A 558 43.53 -64.30 -18.17
CA GLN A 558 42.94 -64.40 -16.81
C GLN A 558 43.05 -63.19 -15.85
N ARG A 559 42.16 -62.94 -14.87
CA ARG A 559 40.80 -63.38 -14.44
C ARG A 559 40.46 -62.56 -13.17
N GLY A 560 39.17 -62.49 -12.81
CA GLY A 560 38.69 -62.16 -11.45
C GLY A 560 37.68 -61.02 -11.47
N SER A 561 36.35 -61.21 -11.41
CA SER A 561 35.46 -61.99 -10.51
C SER A 561 35.38 -61.45 -9.08
N LEU A 562 34.16 -61.00 -8.71
CA LEU A 562 33.42 -61.06 -7.42
C LEU A 562 32.36 -59.94 -7.48
N ARG A 563 31.06 -60.18 -7.73
CA ARG A 563 29.96 -60.84 -6.97
C ARG A 563 29.44 -60.03 -5.76
N GLY A 564 28.13 -59.72 -5.82
CA GLY A 564 27.25 -59.25 -4.73
C GLY A 564 26.61 -57.91 -5.10
N GLY A 565 25.29 -57.69 -5.27
CA GLY A 565 24.10 -58.44 -4.87
C GLY A 565 23.38 -57.71 -3.73
N ASN A 566 22.44 -56.80 -4.03
CA ASN A 566 21.06 -56.75 -3.49
C ASN A 566 20.35 -55.39 -3.63
N LEU A 567 19.09 -55.51 -4.07
CA LEU A 567 17.85 -54.82 -3.69
C LEU A 567 17.87 -53.36 -3.16
N GLY A 568 16.92 -52.57 -3.67
CA GLY A 568 16.08 -51.73 -2.80
C GLY A 568 15.93 -50.26 -3.20
N THR A 569 15.12 -50.01 -4.23
CA THR A 569 14.41 -48.75 -4.55
C THR A 569 13.85 -48.05 -3.30
N ALA A 570 14.25 -46.80 -3.05
CA ALA A 570 13.58 -45.54 -3.45
C ALA A 570 12.46 -45.08 -2.49
N ALA A 571 12.81 -44.15 -1.59
CA ALA A 571 11.91 -43.18 -0.97
C ALA A 571 12.70 -41.90 -0.70
N THR A 572 12.76 -41.00 -1.69
CA THR A 572 13.29 -39.64 -1.54
C THR A 572 12.17 -38.71 -1.07
N GLY A 573 12.18 -38.38 0.23
CA GLY A 573 11.56 -37.17 0.74
C GLY A 573 12.50 -35.99 0.52
N THR A 574 12.04 -34.95 -0.17
CA THR A 574 12.80 -33.73 -0.39
C THR A 574 12.50 -32.72 0.71
N SER A 575 13.49 -32.63 1.59
CA SER A 575 13.98 -31.48 2.37
C SER A 575 13.55 -30.06 1.93
N GLU A 576 13.11 -29.29 2.93
CA GLU A 576 13.26 -27.84 3.06
C GLU A 576 14.74 -27.40 2.98
N PRO A 577 14.97 -26.09 2.74
CA PRO A 577 16.04 -25.43 3.49
C PRO A 577 15.61 -24.06 4.04
N GLY A 578 15.59 -23.95 5.38
CA GLY A 578 16.14 -22.77 6.06
C GLY A 578 17.67 -22.97 6.23
N VAL A 579 18.52 -22.04 6.65
CA VAL A 579 18.46 -20.73 7.29
C VAL A 579 19.88 -20.16 7.14
N MET A 580 20.06 -18.85 6.89
CA MET A 580 21.12 -18.00 7.48
C MET A 580 20.65 -16.54 7.29
N GLY A 581 20.54 -15.65 8.27
CA GLY A 581 21.19 -15.58 9.57
C GLY A 581 22.23 -14.44 9.56
N ALA A 582 21.77 -13.18 9.57
CA ALA A 582 22.63 -12.02 9.88
C ALA A 582 21.80 -10.83 10.42
N SER A 583 21.98 -10.54 11.71
CA SER A 583 21.90 -9.19 12.31
C SER A 583 23.36 -8.78 12.61
N PRO A 584 23.73 -7.51 12.91
CA PRO A 584 22.90 -6.39 13.38
C PRO A 584 23.24 -5.00 12.79
N ALA A 585 22.39 -3.99 13.00
CA ALA A 585 22.79 -2.61 13.35
C ALA A 585 21.56 -1.71 13.54
N THR A 586 21.45 -1.15 14.74
CA THR A 586 20.53 -0.06 15.11
C THR A 586 20.97 1.25 14.48
N THR A 587 20.13 1.85 13.63
CA THR A 587 20.29 3.25 13.19
C THR A 587 18.98 3.99 13.30
N LYS A 588 18.96 4.99 14.19
CA LYS A 588 17.97 6.08 14.25
C LYS A 588 17.88 6.75 12.88
N GLY A 589 16.74 6.66 12.21
CA GLY A 589 16.45 7.35 10.96
C GLY A 589 15.07 7.99 11.02
N ARG A 590 15.05 9.33 10.97
CA ARG A 590 13.86 10.20 10.96
C ARG A 590 12.98 9.95 9.74
N ASN A 591 11.66 10.11 9.94
CA ASN A 591 10.62 10.11 8.93
C ASN A 591 10.91 11.10 7.79
N THR A 592 11.01 10.60 6.56
CA THR A 592 10.93 11.39 5.33
C THR A 592 10.35 10.53 4.22
N LEU A 593 9.08 10.11 4.37
CA LEU A 593 8.34 9.33 3.36
C LEU A 593 6.96 9.94 3.03
N ARG A 594 6.76 11.24 3.32
CA ARG A 594 5.49 11.95 3.04
C ARG A 594 5.45 12.68 1.69
N GLY A 595 6.53 12.69 0.90
CA GLY A 595 6.64 13.53 -0.31
C GLY A 595 6.43 12.85 -1.67
N ILE A 596 6.24 11.52 -1.76
CA ILE A 596 6.29 10.80 -3.05
C ILE A 596 4.90 10.33 -3.51
N ALA A 597 3.94 10.11 -2.60
CA ALA A 597 2.63 9.57 -2.96
C ALA A 597 1.72 10.58 -3.71
N THR A 598 1.85 11.88 -3.45
CA THR A 598 1.03 12.93 -4.09
C THR A 598 1.50 13.32 -5.51
N SER A 599 2.69 12.91 -5.94
CA SER A 599 3.22 13.27 -7.27
C SER A 599 2.72 12.37 -8.41
N MET A 600 2.19 11.16 -8.13
CA MET A 600 1.82 10.21 -9.20
C MET A 600 0.36 10.33 -9.69
N MET A 601 -0.52 11.04 -8.98
CA MET A 601 -1.90 11.26 -9.43
C MET A 601 -2.06 12.39 -10.47
N ASN A 602 -1.08 13.29 -10.61
CA ASN A 602 -1.20 14.48 -11.48
C ASN A 602 -0.94 14.25 -12.98
N LYS A 603 -0.67 13.02 -13.43
CA LYS A 603 -0.27 12.77 -14.83
C LYS A 603 -1.35 12.12 -15.72
N SER A 604 -2.53 11.82 -15.19
CA SER A 604 -3.60 11.13 -15.95
C SER A 604 -4.79 12.02 -16.35
N ALA A 605 -4.82 13.31 -16.00
CA ALA A 605 -5.95 14.19 -16.25
C ALA A 605 -5.78 15.16 -17.45
N ALA A 606 -4.70 15.02 -18.25
CA ALA A 606 -4.36 16.00 -19.29
C ALA A 606 -4.70 15.59 -20.74
N ASP A 607 -5.32 14.42 -20.99
CA ASP A 607 -5.66 13.97 -22.35
C ASP A 607 -7.15 13.60 -22.46
N SER A 608 -8.00 14.62 -22.50
CA SER A 608 -9.38 14.52 -22.98
C SER A 608 -9.71 15.85 -23.67
N LYS A 609 -9.59 15.85 -25.00
CA LYS A 609 -9.95 16.97 -25.87
C LYS A 609 -11.00 16.44 -26.85
N ASP A 610 -12.27 16.74 -26.57
CA ASP A 610 -13.36 16.47 -27.50
C ASP A 610 -13.33 17.46 -28.68
N PRO A 611 -13.60 17.01 -29.92
CA PRO A 611 -13.76 17.90 -31.06
C PRO A 611 -15.17 18.47 -31.11
N ALA A 612 -15.25 19.78 -31.32
CA ALA A 612 -16.49 20.53 -31.48
C ALA A 612 -17.26 20.14 -32.76
N ASP A 613 -18.57 20.04 -32.60
CA ASP A 613 -19.57 19.86 -33.65
C ASP A 613 -19.64 21.05 -34.63
N ASN A 614 -19.78 20.72 -35.90
CA ASN A 614 -20.28 21.60 -36.96
C ASN A 614 -21.65 21.05 -37.39
N VAL A 615 -22.74 21.73 -37.03
CA VAL A 615 -23.97 21.97 -37.85
C VAL A 615 -24.61 23.26 -37.35
#